data_AF-A0A957F358-F1
#
_entry.id   AF-A0A957F358-F1
#
_cell.length_a   1.000
_cell.length_b   1.000
_cell.length_c   1.000
_cell.angle_alpha   90.00
_cell.angle_beta   90.00
_cell.angle_gamma   90.00
#
_symmetry.space_group_name_H-M   'P 1'
#
loop_
_entity.id
_entity.type
_entity.pdbx_description
1 polymer ?
#
loop_
_entity_poly.entity_id
_entity_poly.type
_entity_poly.pdbx_seq_one_letter_code
_entity_poly.pdbx_strand_id
1 'polypeptide(L)'
;MLKRLLPLLALLLFVAGCGVLQEPATPSAPIEAVPLSAETAETAVEEPAAADTAAGGQRVYSISPDASEVRFELDEDLRGNRITVVGTTNQVAGEIALDLSNLSAAQVGVIQINARALATDNDFRNRAIQNEILNTGSYEFITFTPTAVNGLPASAGVGEEISFS
;
A
#
# COMPACT_ATOMS: atom_id res chain seq x y z
N MET A 1 -7.32 19.52 -52.02
CA MET A 1 -7.79 18.75 -50.84
C MET A 1 -6.75 18.63 -49.70
N LEU A 2 -5.51 19.10 -49.87
CA LEU A 2 -4.42 18.91 -48.90
C LEU A 2 -4.31 19.96 -47.76
N LYS A 3 -5.22 20.95 -47.70
CA LYS A 3 -5.18 22.07 -46.73
C LYS A 3 -6.14 21.93 -45.54
N ARG A 4 -6.92 20.85 -45.47
CA ARG A 4 -7.83 20.56 -44.34
C ARG A 4 -7.35 19.42 -43.42
N LEU A 5 -6.23 18.77 -43.76
CA LEU A 5 -5.69 17.64 -42.99
C LEU A 5 -4.63 18.07 -41.95
N LEU A 6 -4.07 19.27 -42.09
CA LEU A 6 -2.99 19.79 -41.24
C LEU A 6 -3.41 20.21 -39.81
N PRO A 7 -4.64 20.68 -39.50
CA PRO A 7 -4.99 21.00 -38.11
C PRO A 7 -5.35 19.74 -37.32
N LEU A 8 -5.74 18.64 -37.99
CA LEU A 8 -6.11 17.39 -37.32
C LEU A 8 -4.88 16.62 -36.84
N LEU A 9 -3.77 16.69 -37.57
CA LEU A 9 -2.50 16.05 -37.20
C LEU A 9 -1.78 16.77 -36.05
N ALA A 10 -1.94 18.10 -35.93
CA ALA A 10 -1.43 18.87 -34.80
C ALA A 10 -2.22 18.64 -33.50
N LEU A 11 -3.52 18.32 -33.59
CA LEU A 11 -4.35 18.00 -32.44
C LEU A 11 -4.10 16.57 -31.91
N LEU A 12 -3.77 15.63 -32.80
CA LEU A 12 -3.50 14.24 -32.42
C LEU A 12 -2.14 14.05 -31.72
N LEU A 13 -1.17 14.93 -31.97
CA LEU A 13 0.12 14.95 -31.27
C LEU A 13 0.05 15.59 -29.88
N PHE A 14 -1.00 16.35 -29.57
CA PHE A 14 -1.18 17.00 -28.27
C PHE A 14 -1.74 16.04 -27.21
N VAL A 15 -2.56 15.06 -27.60
CA VAL A 15 -3.25 14.18 -26.64
C VAL A 15 -2.34 13.11 -26.05
N ALA A 16 -1.32 12.65 -26.78
CA ALA A 16 -0.38 11.63 -26.30
C ALA A 16 0.78 12.19 -25.45
N GLY A 17 0.97 13.52 -25.42
CA GLY A 17 2.06 14.17 -24.67
C GLY A 17 1.66 14.74 -23.31
N CYS A 18 0.37 14.93 -23.06
CA CYS A 18 -0.08 15.60 -21.84
C CYS A 18 0.21 14.79 -20.57
N GLY A 19 0.01 13.47 -20.56
CA GLY A 19 0.17 12.69 -19.32
C GLY A 19 1.62 12.57 -18.83
N VAL A 20 2.62 12.59 -19.74
CA VAL A 20 4.05 12.53 -19.37
C VAL A 20 4.56 13.86 -18.78
N LEU A 21 3.99 14.99 -19.20
CA LEU A 21 4.36 16.33 -18.71
C LEU A 21 3.45 16.83 -17.61
N GLN A 22 2.32 16.16 -17.36
CA GLN A 22 1.42 16.51 -16.29
C GLN A 22 2.07 16.24 -14.93
N GLU A 23 2.01 17.25 -14.05
CA GLU A 23 2.38 17.08 -12.65
C GLU A 23 1.45 16.04 -12.02
N PRO A 24 1.97 14.99 -11.37
CA PRO A 24 1.13 14.03 -10.70
C PRO A 24 0.33 14.65 -9.56
N ALA A 25 -0.84 14.07 -9.28
CA ALA A 25 -1.64 14.49 -8.14
C ALA A 25 -0.92 14.18 -6.82
N THR A 26 -1.02 15.07 -5.83
CA THR A 26 -0.49 14.82 -4.49
C THR A 26 -1.39 13.86 -3.70
N PRO A 27 -0.88 13.16 -2.68
CA PRO A 27 -1.71 12.45 -1.71
C PRO A 27 -2.84 13.34 -1.18
N SER A 28 -4.04 12.79 -1.07
CA SER A 28 -5.25 13.52 -0.67
C SER A 28 -5.32 13.82 0.83
N ALA A 29 -4.77 12.92 1.66
CA ALA A 29 -4.72 13.00 3.11
C ALA A 29 -3.63 12.03 3.64
N PRO A 30 -3.27 12.10 4.94
CA PRO A 30 -2.56 11.01 5.60
C PRO A 30 -3.28 9.68 5.36
N ILE A 31 -2.52 8.61 5.12
CA ILE A 31 -3.11 7.30 4.91
C ILE A 31 -3.64 6.73 6.22
N GLU A 32 -4.86 6.18 6.18
CA GLU A 32 -5.53 5.60 7.34
C GLU A 32 -5.88 4.14 7.06
N ALA A 33 -5.90 3.32 8.11
CA ALA A 33 -6.28 1.93 7.96
C ALA A 33 -7.79 1.81 7.78
N VAL A 34 -8.23 0.87 6.94
CA VAL A 34 -9.61 0.42 6.97
C VAL A 34 -9.77 -0.43 8.22
N PRO A 35 -10.70 -0.11 9.13
CA PRO A 35 -10.83 -0.82 10.39
C PRO A 35 -11.15 -2.29 10.13
N LEU A 36 -10.48 -3.18 10.85
CA LEU A 36 -10.88 -4.58 10.93
C LEU A 36 -12.30 -4.62 11.50
N SER A 37 -13.25 -5.15 10.72
CA SER A 37 -14.60 -5.39 11.25
C SER A 37 -14.50 -6.37 12.40
N ALA A 38 -14.65 -5.87 13.62
CA ALA A 38 -15.02 -6.71 14.74
C ALA A 38 -16.41 -7.28 14.43
N GLU A 39 -16.49 -8.56 14.08
CA GLU A 39 -17.77 -9.26 14.17
C GLU A 39 -18.29 -9.06 15.59
N THR A 40 -19.44 -8.39 15.69
CA THR A 40 -20.13 -7.95 16.91
C THR A 40 -19.94 -8.90 18.09
N ALA A 41 -19.04 -8.54 19.01
CA ALA A 41 -19.22 -8.82 20.42
C ALA A 41 -19.83 -7.55 21.02
N GLU A 42 -21.14 -7.55 21.20
CA GLU A 42 -21.86 -6.58 22.00
C GLU A 42 -21.32 -6.62 23.43
N THR A 43 -20.50 -5.65 23.86
CA THR A 43 -20.43 -5.24 25.28
C THR A 43 -19.87 -3.83 25.43
N ALA A 44 -20.65 -3.00 26.11
CA ALA A 44 -20.42 -1.74 26.81
C ALA A 44 -19.07 -1.00 26.70
N VAL A 45 -19.20 0.31 26.46
CA VAL A 45 -18.23 1.37 26.73
C VAL A 45 -17.76 1.33 28.20
N GLU A 46 -16.46 1.21 28.44
CA GLU A 46 -15.82 1.69 29.67
C GLU A 46 -14.44 2.32 29.36
N GLU A 47 -14.22 3.49 29.97
CA GLU A 47 -13.08 4.41 29.96
C GLU A 47 -11.74 3.73 30.37
N PRO A 48 -10.55 4.17 29.91
CA PRO A 48 -9.35 3.36 29.98
C PRO A 48 -8.73 3.40 31.38
N ALA A 49 -8.67 2.24 32.04
CA ALA A 49 -7.76 2.00 33.14
C ALA A 49 -6.54 1.23 32.62
N ALA A 50 -5.36 1.80 32.82
CA ALA A 50 -4.09 1.14 32.58
C ALA A 50 -4.01 -0.15 33.42
N ALA A 51 -3.90 -1.30 32.75
CA ALA A 51 -3.50 -2.55 33.35
C ALA A 51 -2.70 -3.36 32.33
N ASP A 52 -1.38 -3.41 32.58
CA ASP A 52 -0.51 -4.45 32.07
C ASP A 52 -0.99 -5.78 32.68
N THR A 53 -1.66 -6.61 31.89
CA THR A 53 -1.98 -8.00 32.24
C THR A 53 -2.01 -8.82 30.95
N ALA A 54 -0.89 -9.49 30.69
CA ALA A 54 -0.83 -10.60 29.76
C ALA A 54 -1.74 -11.74 30.27
N ALA A 55 -2.94 -11.86 29.73
CA ALA A 55 -3.75 -13.07 29.74
C ALA A 55 -4.76 -13.04 28.58
N GLY A 56 -4.53 -13.90 27.58
CA GLY A 56 -5.42 -14.36 26.50
C GLY A 56 -6.53 -13.41 26.02
N GLY A 57 -6.30 -12.77 24.87
CA GLY A 57 -7.32 -11.99 24.18
C GLY A 57 -6.79 -11.44 22.86
N GLN A 58 -7.67 -11.36 21.85
CA GLN A 58 -7.37 -10.79 20.55
C GLN A 58 -7.07 -9.29 20.68
N ARG A 59 -5.89 -8.88 20.21
CA ARG A 59 -5.42 -7.48 20.21
C ARG A 59 -5.25 -7.00 18.78
N VAL A 60 -5.72 -5.78 18.49
CA VAL A 60 -5.54 -5.12 17.20
C VAL A 60 -4.31 -4.24 17.23
N TYR A 61 -3.46 -4.39 16.23
CA TYR A 61 -2.25 -3.62 15.98
C TYR A 61 -2.41 -2.87 14.66
N SER A 62 -1.99 -1.62 14.61
CA SER A 62 -1.97 -0.83 13.38
C SER A 62 -0.55 -0.77 12.82
N ILE A 63 -0.43 -0.82 11.49
CA ILE A 63 0.85 -0.61 10.80
C ILE A 63 1.32 0.82 11.05
N SER A 64 2.55 0.99 11.52
CA SER A 64 3.18 2.29 11.68
C SER A 64 3.86 2.72 10.38
N PRO A 65 3.39 3.78 9.69
CA PRO A 65 4.00 4.27 8.45
C PRO A 65 5.49 4.60 8.61
N ASP A 66 5.87 5.21 9.74
CA ASP A 66 7.27 5.64 9.98
C ASP A 66 8.25 4.48 10.20
N ALA A 67 7.74 3.27 10.42
CA ALA A 67 8.53 2.06 10.66
C ALA A 67 8.29 0.98 9.60
N SER A 68 7.62 1.32 8.50
CA SER A 68 7.21 0.37 7.46
C SER A 68 7.54 0.91 6.07
N GLU A 69 7.86 0.01 5.15
CA GLU A 69 8.11 0.33 3.75
C GLU A 69 7.40 -0.68 2.86
N VAL A 70 6.77 -0.17 1.79
CA VAL A 70 6.32 -0.98 0.67
C VAL A 70 7.26 -0.73 -0.50
N ARG A 71 7.68 -1.81 -1.15
CA ARG A 71 8.66 -1.79 -2.23
C ARG A 71 8.22 -2.63 -3.41
N PHE A 72 8.49 -2.15 -4.62
CA PHE A 72 8.54 -2.99 -5.82
C PHE A 72 9.95 -2.96 -6.42
N GLU A 73 10.28 -4.02 -7.15
CA GLU A 73 11.52 -4.16 -7.89
C GLU A 73 11.22 -4.56 -9.34
N LEU A 74 11.97 -4.01 -10.27
CA LEU A 74 11.87 -4.33 -11.70
C LEU A 74 13.26 -4.41 -12.31
N ASP A 75 13.57 -5.56 -12.93
CA ASP A 75 14.80 -5.70 -13.71
C ASP A 75 14.58 -5.20 -15.14
N GLU A 76 15.46 -4.32 -15.60
CA GLU A 76 15.36 -3.66 -16.90
C GLU A 76 16.70 -3.69 -17.65
N ASP A 77 16.65 -3.79 -18.99
CA ASP A 77 17.79 -3.55 -19.86
C ASP A 77 17.71 -2.13 -20.44
N LEU A 78 18.31 -1.17 -19.74
CA LEU A 78 18.26 0.24 -20.12
C LEU A 78 19.49 0.60 -20.96
N ARG A 79 19.29 0.80 -22.27
CA ARG A 79 20.35 1.15 -23.24
C ARG A 79 21.51 0.14 -23.25
N GLY A 80 21.19 -1.14 -23.09
CA GLY A 80 22.16 -2.23 -23.08
C GLY A 80 22.81 -2.50 -21.72
N ASN A 81 22.40 -1.78 -20.67
CA ASN A 81 22.84 -2.04 -19.29
C ASN A 81 21.70 -2.68 -18.49
N ARG A 82 21.97 -3.83 -17.87
CA ARG A 82 21.06 -4.44 -16.89
C ARG A 82 21.07 -3.61 -15.62
N ILE A 83 19.90 -3.17 -15.18
CA ILE A 83 19.68 -2.45 -13.93
C ILE A 83 18.50 -3.05 -13.17
N THR A 84 18.43 -2.79 -11.87
CA THR A 84 17.26 -3.07 -11.04
C THR A 84 16.70 -1.74 -10.57
N VAL A 85 15.46 -1.45 -10.93
CA VAL A 85 14.71 -0.30 -10.46
C VAL A 85 14.01 -0.68 -9.17
N VAL A 86 14.15 0.18 -8.16
CA VAL A 86 13.44 0.04 -6.89
C VAL A 86 12.51 1.24 -6.73
N GLY A 87 11.25 0.99 -6.42
CA GLY A 87 10.32 2.03 -6.00
C GLY A 87 9.76 1.75 -4.62
N THR A 88 9.69 2.80 -3.80
CA THR A 88 9.30 2.69 -2.40
C THR A 88 8.25 3.72 -2.00
N THR A 89 7.51 3.40 -0.95
CA THR A 89 6.66 4.34 -0.21
C THR A 89 6.52 3.83 1.22
N ASN A 90 6.45 4.75 2.18
CA ASN A 90 6.07 4.45 3.55
C ASN A 90 4.59 4.76 3.83
N GLN A 91 3.86 5.26 2.84
CA GLN A 91 2.43 5.55 2.95
C GLN A 91 1.63 4.26 2.82
N VAL A 92 1.67 3.47 3.88
CA VAL A 92 0.96 2.21 4.06
C VAL A 92 0.18 2.24 5.37
N ALA A 93 -1.04 1.72 5.35
CA ALA A 93 -1.86 1.54 6.53
C ALA A 93 -2.57 0.18 6.48
N GLY A 94 -2.88 -0.34 7.65
CA GLY A 94 -3.58 -1.60 7.81
C GLY A 94 -3.61 -2.00 9.28
N GLU A 95 -4.45 -2.98 9.59
CA GLU A 95 -4.60 -3.51 10.93
C GLU A 95 -4.37 -5.02 10.94
N ILE A 96 -3.84 -5.52 12.05
CA ILE A 96 -3.58 -6.94 12.29
C ILE A 96 -4.14 -7.27 13.67
N ALA A 97 -5.04 -8.26 13.75
CA ALA A 97 -5.53 -8.76 15.02
C ALA A 97 -4.85 -10.08 15.38
N LEU A 98 -4.29 -10.17 16.58
CA LEU A 98 -3.55 -11.33 17.07
C LEU A 98 -4.04 -11.73 18.47
N ASP A 99 -4.30 -13.02 18.65
CA ASP A 99 -4.31 -13.66 19.96
C ASP A 99 -3.05 -14.53 20.08
N LEU A 100 -2.10 -14.12 20.92
CA LEU A 100 -0.83 -14.83 21.10
C LEU A 100 -1.01 -16.23 21.70
N SER A 101 -2.14 -16.49 22.38
CA SER A 101 -2.48 -17.82 22.89
C SER A 101 -3.16 -18.71 21.84
N ASN A 102 -3.65 -18.12 20.75
CA ASN A 102 -4.30 -18.80 19.63
C ASN A 102 -4.07 -18.05 18.31
N LEU A 103 -2.92 -18.24 17.70
CA LEU A 103 -2.56 -17.56 16.45
C LEU A 103 -3.33 -18.07 15.23
N SER A 104 -4.03 -19.20 15.34
CA SER A 104 -4.92 -19.66 14.26
C SER A 104 -6.11 -18.73 14.02
N ALA A 105 -6.45 -17.88 15.01
CA ALA A 105 -7.47 -16.85 14.92
C ALA A 105 -6.93 -15.49 14.41
N ALA A 106 -5.66 -15.43 13.99
CA ALA A 106 -5.06 -14.19 13.48
C ALA A 106 -5.81 -13.66 12.25
N GLN A 107 -6.01 -12.34 12.21
CA GLN A 107 -6.68 -11.66 11.12
C GLN A 107 -5.76 -10.55 10.61
N VAL A 108 -5.66 -10.43 9.29
CA VAL A 108 -5.00 -9.29 8.66
C VAL A 108 -6.07 -8.53 7.90
N GLY A 109 -6.23 -7.26 8.25
CA GLY A 109 -7.17 -6.36 7.61
C GLY A 109 -6.73 -5.97 6.21
N VAL A 110 -7.52 -5.10 5.58
CA VAL A 110 -7.13 -4.50 4.32
C VAL A 110 -5.85 -3.69 4.53
N ILE A 111 -4.83 -3.98 3.71
CA ILE A 111 -3.62 -3.16 3.63
C ILE A 111 -3.82 -2.18 2.49
N GLN A 112 -3.82 -0.89 2.82
CA GLN A 112 -3.96 0.20 1.87
C GLN A 112 -2.61 0.90 1.70
N ILE A 113 -2.30 1.27 0.46
CA ILE A 113 -1.04 1.91 0.08
C ILE A 113 -1.38 3.12 -0.78
N ASN A 114 -0.84 4.30 -0.45
CA ASN A 114 -1.04 5.49 -1.29
C ASN A 114 -0.08 5.43 -2.48
N ALA A 115 -0.64 5.20 -3.67
CA ALA A 115 0.13 5.04 -4.91
C ALA A 115 0.76 6.35 -5.41
N ARG A 116 0.24 7.51 -4.99
CA ARG A 116 0.81 8.83 -5.36
C ARG A 116 2.13 9.10 -4.67
N ALA A 117 2.36 8.47 -3.51
CA ALA A 117 3.62 8.58 -2.78
C ALA A 117 4.70 7.61 -3.27
N LEU A 118 4.36 6.71 -4.20
CA LEU A 118 5.32 5.75 -4.75
C LEU A 118 6.35 6.47 -5.62
N ALA A 119 7.63 6.30 -5.25
CA ALA A 119 8.73 6.97 -5.92
C ALA A 119 9.90 6.02 -6.18
N THR A 120 10.56 6.23 -7.31
CA THR A 120 11.85 5.67 -7.71
C THR A 120 12.89 6.79 -7.77
N ASP A 121 14.13 6.45 -8.11
CA ASP A 121 15.23 7.39 -8.30
C ASP A 121 15.15 8.29 -9.56
N ASN A 122 14.07 8.21 -10.34
CA ASN A 122 13.92 8.95 -11.59
C ASN A 122 12.54 9.59 -11.73
N ASP A 123 12.51 10.93 -11.84
CA ASP A 123 11.24 11.67 -11.90
C ASP A 123 10.42 11.42 -13.18
N PHE A 124 11.06 11.12 -14.31
CA PHE A 124 10.31 10.76 -15.53
C PHE A 124 9.59 9.43 -15.33
N ARG A 125 10.24 8.49 -14.65
CA ARG A 125 9.64 7.20 -14.30
C ARG A 125 8.52 7.40 -13.28
N ASN A 126 8.74 8.22 -12.26
CA ASN A 126 7.72 8.53 -11.24
C ASN A 126 6.45 9.11 -11.90
N ARG A 127 6.61 10.07 -12.82
CA ARG A 127 5.48 10.62 -13.60
C ARG A 127 4.79 9.56 -14.45
N ALA A 128 5.55 8.74 -15.18
CA ALA A 128 4.97 7.68 -16.01
C ALA A 128 4.20 6.66 -15.16
N ILE A 129 4.76 6.23 -14.03
CA ILE A 129 4.10 5.34 -13.08
C ILE A 129 2.80 5.96 -12.60
N GLN A 130 2.83 7.22 -12.17
CA GLN A 130 1.68 7.86 -11.55
C GLN A 130 0.56 8.23 -12.54
N ASN A 131 0.90 8.70 -13.74
CA ASN A 131 -0.09 9.22 -14.68
C ASN A 131 -0.52 8.20 -15.74
N GLU A 132 0.40 7.38 -16.24
CA GLU A 132 0.14 6.51 -17.40
C GLU A 132 -0.07 5.05 -17.01
N ILE A 133 0.67 4.56 -16.01
CA ILE A 133 0.64 3.13 -15.63
C ILE A 133 -0.42 2.87 -14.58
N LEU A 134 -0.35 3.56 -13.44
CA LEU A 134 -1.27 3.37 -12.32
C LEU A 134 -2.48 4.30 -12.39
N ASN A 135 -2.39 5.40 -13.15
CA ASN A 135 -3.44 6.43 -13.22
C ASN A 135 -3.93 6.86 -11.82
N THR A 136 -2.99 7.28 -10.98
CA THR A 136 -3.21 7.63 -9.57
C THR A 136 -4.09 8.86 -9.37
N GLY A 137 -4.29 9.66 -10.43
CA GLY A 137 -5.32 10.71 -10.45
C GLY A 137 -6.73 10.13 -10.26
N SER A 138 -6.99 8.95 -10.81
CA SER A 138 -8.27 8.23 -10.68
C SER A 138 -8.24 7.13 -9.61
N TYR A 139 -7.08 6.50 -9.41
CA TYR A 139 -6.89 5.34 -8.54
C TYR A 139 -5.77 5.62 -7.54
N GLU A 140 -6.07 6.43 -6.52
CA GLU A 140 -5.08 6.87 -5.55
C GLU A 140 -4.50 5.74 -4.69
N PHE A 141 -5.30 4.72 -4.38
CA PHE A 141 -4.93 3.67 -3.44
C PHE A 141 -4.73 2.32 -4.15
N ILE A 142 -3.66 1.63 -3.76
CA ILE A 142 -3.48 0.19 -3.99
C ILE A 142 -4.01 -0.52 -2.74
N THR A 143 -4.83 -1.55 -2.94
CA THR A 143 -5.50 -2.26 -1.85
C THR A 143 -5.15 -3.74 -1.92
N PHE A 144 -4.62 -4.29 -0.84
CA PHE A 144 -4.44 -5.72 -0.65
C PHE A 144 -5.44 -6.22 0.39
N THR A 145 -6.27 -7.18 -0.01
CA THR A 145 -7.24 -7.83 0.86
C THR A 145 -6.78 -9.27 1.12
N PRO A 146 -6.14 -9.55 2.27
CA PRO A 146 -5.73 -10.90 2.62
C PRO A 146 -6.93 -11.85 2.63
N THR A 147 -6.75 -13.06 2.09
CA THR A 147 -7.81 -14.08 2.03
C THR A 147 -7.58 -15.23 3.01
N ALA A 148 -6.34 -15.41 3.47
CA ALA A 148 -5.97 -16.40 4.47
C ALA A 148 -4.64 -16.03 5.14
N VAL A 149 -4.45 -16.52 6.36
CA VAL A 149 -3.18 -16.48 7.09
C VAL A 149 -2.77 -17.92 7.36
N ASN A 150 -1.61 -18.33 6.87
CA ASN A 150 -1.12 -19.70 6.97
C ASN A 150 0.30 -19.73 7.53
N GLY A 151 0.73 -20.87 8.07
CA GLY A 151 2.11 -21.07 8.52
C GLY A 151 2.45 -20.46 9.88
N LEU A 152 1.47 -19.96 10.63
CA LEU A 152 1.67 -19.53 12.01
C LEU A 152 1.75 -20.76 12.95
N PRO A 153 2.60 -20.73 14.00
CA PRO A 153 2.51 -21.71 15.08
C PRO A 153 1.19 -21.57 15.84
N ALA A 154 0.85 -22.53 16.71
CA ALA A 154 -0.41 -22.47 17.46
C ALA A 154 -0.50 -21.26 18.41
N SER A 155 0.64 -20.84 18.97
CA SER A 155 0.75 -19.77 19.97
C SER A 155 2.18 -19.20 19.96
N ALA A 156 2.39 -18.02 20.54
CA ALA A 156 3.71 -17.41 20.69
C ALA A 156 3.82 -16.60 22.00
N GLY A 157 5.03 -16.52 22.55
CA GLY A 157 5.39 -15.62 23.64
C GLY A 157 5.79 -14.22 23.15
N VAL A 158 5.62 -13.20 24.00
CA VAL A 158 6.16 -11.87 23.71
C VAL A 158 7.69 -11.93 23.70
N GLY A 159 8.31 -11.41 22.63
CA GLY A 159 9.76 -11.46 22.44
C GLY A 159 10.29 -12.79 21.93
N GLU A 160 9.41 -13.77 21.64
CA GLU A 160 9.78 -15.00 20.95
C GLU A 160 10.03 -14.72 19.47
N GLU A 161 11.14 -15.24 18.95
CA GLU A 161 11.44 -15.21 17.52
C GLU A 161 10.73 -16.38 16.82
N ILE A 162 9.85 -16.07 15.87
CA ILE A 162 9.13 -17.06 15.07
C ILE A 162 9.79 -17.13 13.69
N SER A 163 10.22 -18.33 13.29
CA SER A 163 10.70 -18.60 11.94
C SER A 163 9.56 -19.08 11.05
N PHE A 164 9.38 -18.45 9.90
CA PHE A 164 8.46 -18.89 8.84
C PHE A 164 9.24 -19.64 7.77
N SER A 165 8.72 -20.77 7.31
CA SER A 165 9.31 -21.61 6.25
C SER A 165 8.44 -21.64 5.01
#